data_AF-A0A182U3W3-F1
#
_entry.id   AF-A0A182U3W3-F1
#
_cell.length_a   1.000
_cell.length_b   1.000
_cell.length_c   1.000
_cell.angle_alpha   90.00
_cell.angle_beta   90.00
_cell.angle_gamma   90.00
#
_symmetry.space_group_name_H-M   'P 1'
#
loop_
_entity.id
_entity.type
_entity.pdbx_description
1 polymer ?
#
loop_
_entity_poly.entity_id
_entity_poly.type
_entity_poly.pdbx_seq_one_letter_code
_entity_poly.pdbx_strand_id
1 'polypeptide(L)'
;MLNSGLLSLDEKNPLSQTMPDKPTELRHFAKLCEQRRKFPILYKLEFQTAVKVETNSCKHALRKANALKNQNPKCIPYDYNRVVLDKYDNTPDSDYINASYVDSLLKPNAYIVTQGPTEDTVLDFWRMVWQENCSCIVMLTKTFDFTK
;
A
#
# COMPACT_ATOMS: atom_id res chain seq x y z
N MET A 1 4.95 -17.59 -1.52
CA MET A 1 4.35 -17.73 -0.18
C MET A 1 3.43 -16.53 -0.01
N LEU A 2 2.13 -16.77 0.22
CA LEU A 2 1.13 -15.72 0.39
C LEU A 2 1.49 -14.92 1.65
N ASN A 3 1.77 -13.62 1.52
CA ASN A 3 1.87 -12.70 2.65
C ASN A 3 0.49 -12.60 3.29
N SER A 4 0.17 -13.52 4.20
CA SER A 4 -1.13 -13.59 4.85
C SER A 4 -1.41 -12.40 5.78
N GLY A 5 -0.44 -11.47 5.99
CA GLY A 5 -0.63 -10.22 6.73
C GLY A 5 -1.12 -10.39 8.17
N LEU A 6 -1.20 -11.63 8.67
CA LEU A 6 -1.72 -11.97 9.98
C LEU A 6 -0.54 -12.26 10.90
N LEU A 7 -0.28 -11.32 11.80
CA LEU A 7 0.70 -11.43 12.87
C LEU A 7 0.08 -12.13 14.09
N SER A 8 0.88 -12.96 14.75
CA SER A 8 0.56 -13.55 16.05
C SER A 8 0.61 -12.47 17.14
N LEU A 9 -0.47 -12.33 17.91
CA LEU A 9 -0.53 -11.45 19.08
C LEU A 9 0.15 -12.10 20.29
N ASP A 10 0.85 -11.31 21.11
CA ASP A 10 1.30 -11.74 22.44
C ASP A 10 0.07 -12.03 23.32
N GLU A 11 -0.10 -13.29 23.73
CA GLU A 11 -1.28 -13.80 24.46
C GLU A 11 -1.46 -13.22 25.89
N LYS A 12 -0.53 -12.39 26.36
CA LYS A 12 -0.46 -11.96 27.78
C LYS A 12 -1.16 -10.64 28.12
N ASN A 13 -1.80 -9.97 27.17
CA ASN A 13 -2.57 -8.74 27.44
C ASN A 13 -4.09 -9.04 27.49
N PRO A 14 -4.83 -8.76 28.57
CA PRO A 14 -6.28 -9.01 28.62
C PRO A 14 -7.07 -8.37 27.48
N LEU A 15 -6.57 -7.27 26.92
CA LEU A 15 -7.19 -6.59 25.76
C LEU A 15 -6.96 -7.34 24.44
N SER A 16 -5.94 -8.20 24.32
CA SER A 16 -5.71 -9.01 23.12
C SER A 16 -6.80 -10.06 22.91
N GLN A 17 -7.51 -10.50 23.96
CA GLN A 17 -8.67 -11.39 23.84
C GLN A 17 -9.88 -10.72 23.14
N THR A 18 -9.91 -9.39 23.07
CA THR A 18 -10.96 -8.63 22.38
C THR A 18 -10.65 -8.33 20.91
N MET A 19 -9.49 -8.80 20.45
CA MET A 19 -9.01 -8.68 19.08
C MET A 19 -9.43 -9.90 18.26
N PRO A 20 -10.12 -9.74 17.12
CA PRO A 20 -10.41 -10.86 16.24
C PRO A 20 -9.10 -11.45 15.75
N ASP A 21 -8.87 -12.73 16.06
CA ASP A 21 -7.77 -13.55 15.55
C ASP A 21 -8.19 -14.37 14.32
N LYS A 22 -9.49 -14.39 14.03
CA LYS A 22 -10.13 -15.12 12.93
C LYS A 22 -11.07 -14.21 12.14
N PRO A 23 -11.35 -14.54 10.86
CA PRO A 23 -12.34 -13.83 10.08
C PRO A 23 -13.68 -13.70 10.81
N THR A 24 -14.23 -12.49 10.82
CA THR A 24 -15.55 -12.24 11.42
C THR A 24 -16.65 -12.69 10.47
N GLU A 25 -17.50 -13.62 10.91
CA GLU A 25 -18.66 -14.04 10.14
C GLU A 25 -19.60 -12.85 9.87
N LEU A 26 -20.18 -12.81 8.68
CA LEU A 26 -21.02 -11.68 8.21
C LEU A 26 -22.16 -11.33 9.19
N ARG A 27 -22.81 -12.34 9.78
CA ARG A 27 -23.89 -12.16 10.76
C ARG A 27 -23.46 -11.40 12.03
N HIS A 28 -22.17 -11.43 12.36
CA HIS A 28 -21.62 -10.76 13.54
C HIS A 28 -20.97 -9.40 13.22
N PHE A 29 -20.76 -9.08 11.94
CA PHE A 29 -19.98 -7.92 11.51
C PHE A 29 -20.60 -6.59 11.97
N ALA A 30 -21.91 -6.41 11.83
CA ALA A 30 -22.59 -5.18 12.26
C ALA A 30 -22.41 -4.91 13.76
N LYS A 31 -22.54 -5.96 14.59
CA LYS A 31 -22.35 -5.88 16.05
C LYS A 31 -20.91 -5.55 16.41
N LEU A 32 -19.93 -6.12 15.69
CA LEU A 32 -18.51 -5.77 15.86
C LEU A 32 -18.29 -4.28 15.59
N CYS A 33 -18.81 -3.76 14.47
CA CYS A 33 -18.67 -2.34 14.14
C CYS A 33 -19.30 -1.42 15.20
N GLU A 34 -20.47 -1.78 15.74
CA GLU A 34 -21.10 -1.02 16.83
C GLU A 34 -20.25 -0.99 18.10
N GLN A 35 -19.70 -2.13 18.51
CA GLN A 35 -18.80 -2.21 19.67
C GLN A 35 -17.57 -1.33 19.48
N ARG A 36 -16.96 -1.37 18.29
CA ARG A 36 -15.76 -0.60 17.99
C ARG A 36 -16.04 0.90 17.88
N ARG A 37 -17.23 1.31 17.39
CA ARG A 37 -17.70 2.71 17.48
C ARG A 37 -17.91 3.16 18.93
N LYS A 38 -18.48 2.30 19.78
CA LYS A 38 -18.69 2.57 21.22
C LYS A 38 -17.38 2.69 21.99
N PHE A 39 -16.37 1.90 21.61
CA PHE A 39 -15.06 1.87 22.26
C PHE A 39 -13.93 2.11 21.23
N PRO A 40 -13.66 3.36 20.82
CA PRO A 40 -12.68 3.68 19.78
C PRO A 40 -11.26 3.18 20.04
N ILE A 41 -10.89 2.99 21.32
CA ILE A 41 -9.59 2.41 21.70
C ILE A 41 -9.37 1.02 21.10
N LEU A 42 -10.44 0.24 20.92
CA LEU A 42 -10.36 -1.07 20.33
C LEU A 42 -10.01 -1.00 18.83
N TYR A 43 -10.60 -0.05 18.08
CA TYR A 43 -10.21 0.21 16.69
C TYR A 43 -8.74 0.66 16.59
N LYS A 44 -8.29 1.53 17.51
CA LYS A 44 -6.91 2.00 17.52
C LYS A 44 -5.93 0.85 17.76
N LEU A 45 -6.21 -0.02 18.72
CA LEU A 45 -5.38 -1.18 19.02
C LEU A 45 -5.33 -2.18 17.86
N GLU A 46 -6.49 -2.42 17.23
CA GLU A 46 -6.64 -3.25 16.03
C GLU A 46 -5.76 -2.76 14.89
N PHE A 47 -5.91 -1.47 14.55
CA PHE A 47 -5.13 -0.84 13.51
C PHE A 47 -3.63 -0.89 13.83
N GLN A 48 -3.22 -0.55 15.05
CA GLN A 48 -1.81 -0.57 15.47
C GLN A 48 -1.18 -1.97 15.36
N THR A 49 -1.96 -3.02 15.58
CA THR A 49 -1.50 -4.40 15.42
C THR A 49 -1.33 -4.72 13.93
N ALA A 50 -2.32 -4.37 13.10
CA ALA A 50 -2.32 -4.66 11.67
C ALA A 50 -1.21 -3.90 10.90
N VAL A 51 -0.83 -2.70 11.36
CA VAL A 51 0.21 -1.88 10.72
C VAL A 51 1.62 -2.14 11.25
N LYS A 52 1.86 -3.19 12.06
CA LYS A 52 3.23 -3.61 12.38
C LYS A 52 3.88 -4.11 11.09
N VAL A 53 4.63 -3.22 10.45
CA VAL A 53 5.26 -3.46 9.15
C VAL A 53 6.52 -4.31 9.33
N GLU A 54 6.61 -5.40 8.58
CA GLU A 54 7.88 -6.10 8.39
C GLU A 54 8.81 -5.25 7.53
N THR A 55 10.02 -4.99 8.02
CA THR A 55 11.02 -4.21 7.30
C THR A 55 11.47 -4.95 6.04
N ASN A 56 11.04 -4.45 4.88
CA ASN A 56 11.44 -4.97 3.58
C ASN A 56 12.38 -3.99 2.87
N SER A 57 13.13 -4.48 1.86
CA SER A 57 14.11 -3.66 1.14
C SER A 57 13.43 -2.64 0.22
N CYS A 58 13.97 -1.42 0.14
CA CYS A 58 13.52 -0.34 -0.75
C CYS A 58 14.71 0.27 -1.52
N LYS A 59 15.72 -0.53 -1.88
CA LYS A 59 17.00 -0.04 -2.42
C LYS A 59 16.82 0.76 -3.70
N HIS A 60 15.90 0.37 -4.59
CA HIS A 60 15.67 1.09 -5.85
C HIS A 60 15.06 2.47 -5.61
N ALA A 61 14.07 2.55 -4.73
CA ALA A 61 13.42 3.81 -4.36
C ALA A 61 14.37 4.77 -3.63
N LEU A 62 15.34 4.23 -2.89
CA LEU A 62 16.35 5.00 -2.15
C LEU A 62 17.56 5.40 -2.98
N ARG A 63 17.63 5.04 -4.28
CA ARG A 63 18.71 5.54 -5.15
C ARG A 63 18.60 7.05 -5.31
N LYS A 64 19.75 7.74 -5.32
CA LYS A 64 19.82 9.21 -5.49
C LYS A 64 19.09 9.67 -6.76
N ALA A 65 19.22 8.94 -7.86
CA ALA A 65 18.55 9.23 -9.13
C ALA A 65 17.02 9.14 -9.06
N ASN A 66 16.48 8.35 -8.11
CA ASN A 66 15.04 8.12 -7.95
C ASN A 66 14.42 8.96 -6.84
N ALA A 67 15.23 9.64 -6.02
CA ALA A 67 14.74 10.40 -4.88
C ALA A 67 13.73 11.49 -5.28
N LEU A 68 13.96 12.18 -6.40
CA LEU A 68 13.06 13.21 -6.93
C LEU A 68 11.77 12.65 -7.54
N LYS A 69 11.74 11.35 -7.88
CA LYS A 69 10.54 10.67 -8.38
C LYS A 69 9.56 10.30 -7.26
N ASN A 70 9.94 10.49 -5.99
CA ASN A 70 9.12 10.20 -4.82
C ASN A 70 8.49 11.48 -4.25
N GLN A 71 7.17 11.58 -4.28
CA GLN A 71 6.47 12.74 -3.72
C GLN A 71 6.58 12.81 -2.19
N ASN A 72 6.60 11.64 -1.53
CA ASN A 72 6.83 11.54 -0.09
C ASN A 72 7.92 10.49 0.19
N PRO A 73 9.10 10.89 0.70
CA PRO A 73 10.19 9.96 1.01
C PRO A 73 9.85 8.88 2.04
N LYS A 74 8.78 9.08 2.84
CA LYS A 74 8.29 8.10 3.81
C LYS A 74 7.35 7.05 3.20
N CYS A 75 6.90 7.27 1.97
CA CYS A 75 5.99 6.38 1.25
C CYS A 75 6.64 5.97 -0.07
N ILE A 76 7.44 4.91 0.00
CA ILE A 76 8.21 4.37 -1.13
C ILE A 76 7.93 2.87 -1.30
N PRO A 77 8.02 2.32 -2.53
CA PRO A 77 7.69 0.93 -2.78
C PRO A 77 8.78 -0.01 -2.23
N TYR A 78 8.39 -1.25 -1.92
CA TYR A 78 9.35 -2.30 -1.64
C TYR A 78 9.92 -2.87 -2.93
N ASP A 79 11.16 -3.34 -2.88
CA ASP A 79 11.85 -3.90 -4.03
C ASP A 79 11.15 -5.16 -4.58
N TYR A 80 10.48 -5.94 -3.74
CA TYR A 80 9.88 -7.22 -4.12
C TYR A 80 8.56 -7.08 -4.90
N ASN A 81 7.84 -5.97 -4.74
CA ASN A 81 6.55 -5.74 -5.40
C ASN A 81 6.46 -4.41 -6.13
N ARG A 82 7.57 -3.68 -6.32
CA ARG A 82 7.57 -2.48 -7.15
C ARG A 82 7.17 -2.82 -8.59
N VAL A 83 6.50 -1.88 -9.25
CA VAL A 83 6.37 -1.92 -10.70
C VAL A 83 7.72 -1.58 -11.33
N VAL A 84 8.12 -2.32 -12.35
CA VAL A 84 9.39 -2.15 -13.07
C VAL A 84 9.07 -1.70 -14.48
N LEU A 85 9.46 -0.48 -14.83
CA LEU A 85 9.27 0.01 -16.20
C LEU A 85 10.34 -0.56 -17.12
N ASP A 86 9.99 -0.72 -18.39
CA ASP A 86 10.95 -0.99 -19.46
C ASP A 86 12.01 0.11 -19.48
N LYS A 87 13.28 -0.30 -19.53
CA LYS A 87 14.41 0.64 -19.49
C LYS A 87 14.51 1.39 -20.80
N TYR A 88 14.80 2.68 -20.72
CA TYR A 88 15.30 3.41 -21.86
C TYR A 88 16.78 3.10 -22.07
N ASP A 89 17.18 2.97 -23.33
CA ASP A 89 18.58 2.84 -23.70
C ASP A 89 19.38 4.03 -23.14
N ASN A 90 20.56 3.74 -22.60
CA ASN A 90 21.49 4.72 -22.05
C ASN A 90 20.95 5.62 -20.92
N THR A 91 19.80 5.28 -20.32
CA THR A 91 19.24 6.03 -19.18
C THR A 91 19.18 5.14 -17.94
N PRO A 92 20.19 5.20 -17.05
CA PRO A 92 20.17 4.48 -15.78
C PRO A 92 18.93 4.84 -14.96
N ASP A 93 18.42 3.89 -14.17
CA ASP A 93 17.28 4.09 -13.26
C ASP A 93 15.97 4.54 -13.95
N SER A 94 15.88 4.39 -15.27
CA SER A 94 14.66 4.63 -16.05
C SER A 94 13.57 3.58 -15.82
N ASP A 95 13.88 2.49 -15.10
CA ASP A 95 12.95 1.43 -14.73
C ASP A 95 12.15 1.72 -13.44
N TYR A 96 12.39 2.88 -12.82
CA TYR A 96 11.78 3.24 -11.55
C TYR A 96 10.55 4.14 -11.71
N ILE A 97 9.47 3.72 -11.05
CA ILE A 97 8.30 4.52 -10.69
C ILE A 97 7.88 4.17 -9.26
N ASN A 98 7.33 5.13 -8.50
CA ASN A 98 6.80 4.88 -7.16
C ASN A 98 5.40 4.23 -7.25
N ALA A 99 5.40 2.93 -7.54
CA ALA A 99 4.21 2.11 -7.64
C ALA A 99 4.50 0.68 -7.15
N SER A 100 3.49 0.03 -6.57
CA SER A 100 3.57 -1.36 -6.08
C SER A 100 2.39 -2.18 -6.58
N TYR A 101 2.65 -3.45 -6.92
CA TYR A 101 1.61 -4.43 -7.10
C TYR A 101 0.99 -4.81 -5.76
N VAL A 102 -0.34 -4.94 -5.76
CA VAL A 102 -1.15 -5.33 -4.61
C VAL A 102 -2.11 -6.43 -5.02
N ASP A 103 -2.18 -7.46 -4.18
CA ASP A 103 -3.07 -8.59 -4.38
C ASP A 103 -4.53 -8.19 -4.11
N SER A 104 -5.44 -8.84 -4.83
CA SER A 104 -6.84 -8.92 -4.41
C SER A 104 -7.06 -10.19 -3.60
N LEU A 105 -8.28 -10.37 -3.09
CA LEU A 105 -8.67 -11.62 -2.44
C LEU A 105 -8.54 -12.85 -3.36
N LEU A 106 -8.69 -12.67 -4.69
CA LEU A 106 -8.80 -13.79 -5.65
C LEU A 106 -7.64 -13.89 -6.63
N LYS A 107 -6.89 -12.81 -6.82
CA LYS A 107 -5.86 -12.70 -7.86
C LYS A 107 -4.65 -11.95 -7.31
N PRO A 108 -3.43 -12.53 -7.39
CA PRO A 108 -2.22 -11.81 -7.07
C PRO A 108 -1.93 -10.70 -8.09
N ASN A 109 -1.28 -9.62 -7.66
CA ASN A 109 -0.98 -8.44 -8.48
C ASN A 109 -2.21 -7.92 -9.24
N ALA A 110 -3.38 -7.93 -8.58
CA ALA A 110 -4.63 -7.50 -9.20
C ALA A 110 -4.71 -5.98 -9.38
N TYR A 111 -4.00 -5.24 -8.52
CA TYR A 111 -3.98 -3.79 -8.52
C TYR A 111 -2.56 -3.26 -8.56
N ILE A 112 -2.43 -2.05 -9.10
CA ILE A 112 -1.24 -1.23 -8.92
C ILE A 112 -1.64 -0.04 -8.06
N VAL A 113 -0.96 0.13 -6.94
CA VAL A 113 -1.10 1.32 -6.09
C VAL A 113 0.13 2.20 -6.32
N THR A 114 -0.11 3.45 -6.70
CA THR A 114 0.93 4.43 -7.05
C THR A 114 0.66 5.76 -6.38
N GLN A 115 1.71 6.56 -6.19
CA GLN A 115 1.54 7.97 -5.84
C GLN A 115 0.79 8.74 -6.95
N GLY A 116 0.28 9.93 -6.63
CA GLY A 116 -0.14 10.88 -7.66
C GLY A 116 1.07 11.30 -8.51
N PRO A 117 0.96 11.32 -9.85
CA PRO A 117 2.07 11.76 -10.68
C PRO A 117 2.38 13.24 -10.45
N THR A 118 3.66 13.56 -10.37
CA THR A 118 4.20 14.92 -10.42
C THR A 118 4.42 15.35 -11.86
N GLU A 119 4.75 16.63 -12.10
CA GLU A 119 5.13 17.11 -13.44
C GLU A 119 6.28 16.29 -14.04
N ASP A 120 7.26 15.90 -13.22
CA ASP A 120 8.42 15.11 -13.65
C ASP A 120 8.11 13.61 -13.89
N THR A 121 7.01 13.09 -13.33
CA THR A 121 6.69 11.65 -13.36
C THR A 121 5.43 11.30 -14.15
N VAL A 122 4.75 12.29 -14.73
CA VAL A 122 3.53 12.07 -15.54
C VAL A 122 3.79 11.17 -16.76
N LEU A 123 4.95 11.26 -17.38
CA LEU A 123 5.34 10.40 -18.50
C LEU A 123 5.60 8.96 -18.04
N ASP A 124 6.29 8.78 -16.92
CA ASP A 124 6.52 7.47 -16.30
C ASP A 124 5.19 6.81 -15.90
N PHE A 125 4.24 7.59 -15.38
CA PHE A 125 2.89 7.13 -15.05
C PHE A 125 2.14 6.60 -16.27
N TRP A 126 2.11 7.34 -17.39
CA TRP A 126 1.44 6.86 -18.60
C TRP A 126 2.14 5.67 -19.25
N ARG A 127 3.47 5.64 -19.18
CA ARG A 127 4.26 4.49 -19.61
C ARG A 127 3.93 3.24 -18.81
N MET A 128 3.78 3.36 -17.48
CA MET A 128 3.30 2.29 -16.62
C MET A 128 1.92 1.80 -17.05
N VAL A 129 0.96 2.73 -17.21
CA VAL A 129 -0.42 2.41 -17.62
C VAL A 129 -0.44 1.63 -18.94
N TRP A 130 0.37 2.06 -19.92
CA TRP A 130 0.48 1.39 -21.21
C TRP A 130 1.12 0.00 -21.10
N GLN A 131 2.29 -0.09 -20.46
CA GLN A 131 3.05 -1.33 -20.29
C GLN A 131 2.23 -2.41 -19.57
N GLU A 132 1.55 -2.02 -18.50
CA GLU A 132 0.74 -2.92 -17.67
C GLU A 132 -0.66 -3.17 -18.25
N ASN A 133 -0.96 -2.60 -19.43
CA ASN A 133 -2.24 -2.71 -20.12
C ASN A 133 -3.43 -2.36 -19.19
N CYS A 134 -3.27 -1.30 -18.40
CA CYS A 134 -4.26 -0.85 -17.44
C CYS A 134 -5.50 -0.31 -18.15
N SER A 135 -6.66 -0.91 -17.89
CA SER A 135 -7.94 -0.51 -18.49
C SER A 135 -8.74 0.49 -17.65
N CYS A 136 -8.34 0.73 -16.40
CA CYS A 136 -9.06 1.61 -15.47
C CYS A 136 -8.08 2.30 -14.53
N ILE A 137 -8.28 3.60 -14.32
CA ILE A 137 -7.55 4.40 -13.33
C ILE A 137 -8.57 4.92 -12.31
N VAL A 138 -8.33 4.64 -11.03
CA VAL A 138 -9.16 5.11 -9.92
C VAL A 138 -8.37 6.16 -9.13
N MET A 139 -8.79 7.43 -9.23
CA MET A 139 -8.18 8.54 -8.50
C MET A 139 -9.00 8.85 -7.24
N LEU A 140 -8.40 8.68 -6.07
CA LEU A 140 -9.06 8.86 -4.76
C LEU A 140 -8.79 10.23 -4.11
N THR A 141 -8.26 11.19 -4.88
CA THR A 141 -7.91 12.53 -4.39
C THR A 141 -8.28 13.60 -5.42
N LYS A 142 -8.32 14.86 -4.99
CA LYS A 142 -8.39 16.02 -5.89
C LYS A 142 -6.97 16.40 -6.31
N THR A 143 -6.85 17.10 -7.45
CA THR A 143 -5.57 17.66 -7.93
C THR A 143 -5.07 18.82 -7.06
N PHE A 144 -6.01 19.57 -6.47
CA PHE A 144 -5.75 20.61 -5.50
C PHE A 144 -6.66 20.40 -4.30
N ASP A 145 -6.08 20.44 -3.11
CA ASP A 145 -6.85 20.49 -1.88
C ASP A 145 -6.71 21.88 -1.29
N PHE A 146 -7.78 22.68 -1.36
CA PHE A 146 -7.84 23.96 -0.65
C PHE A 146 -8.18 23.65 0.79
N THR A 147 -7.18 23.25 1.57
CA THR A 147 -7.35 23.16 3.02
C THR A 147 -7.42 24.60 3.55
N LYS A 148 -8.62 25.05 3.93
CA LYS A 148 -8.84 26.25 4.74
C LYS A 148 -8.42 26.00 6.18
#